data_AF-A0A2S9FD77-F1
#
_entry.id   AF-A0A2S9FD77-F1
#
_cell.length_a   1.000
_cell.length_b   1.000
_cell.length_c   1.000
_cell.angle_alpha   90.00
_cell.angle_beta   90.00
_cell.angle_gamma   90.00
#
_symmetry.space_group_name_H-M   'P 1'
#
loop_
_entity.id
_entity.type
_entity.pdbx_description
1 polymer ?
#
loop_
_entity_poly.entity_id
_entity_poly.type
_entity_poly.pdbx_seq_one_letter_code
_entity_poly.pdbx_strand_id
1 'polypeptide(L)'
;MHGDFRLDNLLFKDDDCVVVDWQVVQWGPALLDAAYFLGGSLNVKDRRAHEQELVRFYYDRLLAEGVSNFSWEQCWEEYRRQVFWGLAMAIVSAVVVERTDRGDEMFLNLFQRVCQQILDLGSLELLPEPGAAPAALQPRAQDEDPHDPGSEPFWNESWYFDATTRDGDKGVYVRLGSVPNEGHCFYSVAVVEAGRPVIMVTDYRGPLPGLGEHRQTMTTDTYSAVHECVKPLQEYRIQFDGVAEQHDDPADVLRARNGTPVHLKLDLRWHTDDVPYAWRAGTRYEIPCHVEGTVTVDGTESTLSGPGQRDHSWGSRDWWANDWMWTAFHLEDGTR
;
A
#
# COMPACT_ATOMS: atom_id res chain seq x y z
N MET A 1 -19.41 1.94 -3.25
CA MET A 1 -19.70 1.20 -4.50
C MET A 1 -19.61 -0.28 -4.22
N HIS A 2 -20.31 -1.10 -5.00
CA HIS A 2 -20.34 -2.55 -4.91
C HIS A 2 -19.03 -3.19 -5.40
N GLY A 3 -18.43 -2.73 -6.51
CA GLY A 3 -17.16 -3.22 -7.03
C GLY A 3 -17.28 -4.35 -8.06
N ASP A 4 -18.25 -5.25 -7.88
CA ASP A 4 -18.62 -6.29 -8.86
C ASP A 4 -20.12 -6.21 -9.23
N PHE A 5 -20.60 -5.03 -9.63
CA PHE A 5 -22.02 -4.81 -9.91
C PHE A 5 -22.42 -5.36 -11.30
N ARG A 6 -22.82 -6.64 -11.34
CA ARG A 6 -23.21 -7.37 -12.57
C ARG A 6 -24.58 -8.05 -12.41
N LEU A 7 -25.21 -8.40 -13.54
CA LEU A 7 -26.54 -9.01 -13.55
C LEU A 7 -26.63 -10.30 -12.72
N ASP A 8 -25.56 -11.11 -12.67
CA ASP A 8 -25.51 -12.33 -11.86
C ASP A 8 -25.62 -12.08 -10.34
N ASN A 9 -25.34 -10.85 -9.90
CA ASN A 9 -25.44 -10.41 -8.50
C ASN A 9 -26.77 -9.70 -8.20
N LEU A 10 -27.72 -9.72 -9.13
CA LEU A 10 -29.05 -9.14 -8.97
C LEU A 10 -30.13 -10.23 -8.91
N LEU A 11 -30.93 -10.21 -7.85
CA LEU A 11 -32.08 -11.09 -7.67
C LEU A 11 -33.37 -10.29 -7.88
N PHE A 12 -34.22 -10.76 -8.79
CA PHE A 12 -35.47 -10.10 -9.14
C PHE A 12 -36.67 -10.88 -8.62
N LYS A 13 -37.66 -10.17 -8.07
CA LYS A 13 -38.98 -10.70 -7.74
C LYS A 13 -40.01 -9.60 -7.93
N ASP A 14 -40.95 -9.81 -8.86
CA ASP A 14 -41.93 -8.78 -9.23
C ASP A 14 -41.21 -7.49 -9.64
N ASP A 15 -41.51 -6.36 -8.99
CA ASP A 15 -40.84 -5.06 -9.21
C ASP A 15 -39.65 -4.83 -8.25
N ASP A 16 -39.32 -5.81 -7.39
CA ASP A 16 -38.21 -5.72 -6.44
C ASP A 16 -36.91 -6.26 -7.04
N CYS A 17 -35.80 -5.56 -6.74
CA CYS A 17 -34.44 -5.97 -7.07
C CYS A 17 -33.59 -5.97 -5.80
N VAL A 18 -32.92 -7.09 -5.53
CA VAL A 18 -31.98 -7.24 -4.40
C VAL A 18 -30.57 -7.45 -4.94
N VAL A 19 -29.63 -6.66 -4.44
CA VAL A 19 -28.21 -6.77 -4.76
C VAL A 19 -27.53 -7.67 -3.74
N VAL A 20 -26.84 -8.70 -4.21
CA VAL A 20 -26.10 -9.65 -3.37
C VAL A 20 -24.60 -9.59 -3.70
N ASP A 21 -23.78 -10.30 -2.92
CA ASP A 21 -22.33 -10.45 -3.12
C ASP A 21 -21.48 -9.17 -2.92
N TRP A 22 -21.57 -8.61 -1.71
CA TRP A 22 -20.86 -7.39 -1.31
C TRP A 22 -19.37 -7.58 -0.94
N GLN A 23 -18.73 -8.66 -1.40
CA GLN A 23 -17.36 -9.03 -0.98
C GLN A 23 -16.27 -8.03 -1.41
N VAL A 24 -16.52 -7.22 -2.44
CA VAL A 24 -15.58 -6.21 -2.98
C VAL A 24 -16.04 -4.76 -2.74
N VAL A 25 -16.91 -4.57 -1.74
CA VAL A 25 -17.43 -3.24 -1.38
C VAL A 25 -16.29 -2.29 -1.00
N GLN A 26 -16.31 -1.10 -1.58
CA GLN A 26 -15.26 -0.10 -1.33
C GLN A 26 -15.74 1.33 -1.56
N TRP A 27 -14.96 2.28 -1.07
CA TRP A 27 -15.06 3.69 -1.45
C TRP A 27 -14.42 3.88 -2.82
N GLY A 28 -15.12 4.51 -3.75
CA GLY A 28 -14.63 4.72 -5.10
C GLY A 28 -15.56 5.55 -5.98
N PRO A 29 -15.24 5.73 -7.26
CA PRO A 29 -15.99 6.61 -8.16
C PRO A 29 -17.45 6.18 -8.29
N ALA A 30 -18.37 7.14 -8.18
CA ALA A 30 -19.81 6.88 -8.14
C ALA A 30 -20.37 6.21 -9.41
N LEU A 31 -19.65 6.33 -10.53
CA LEU A 31 -20.07 5.80 -11.84
C LEU A 31 -19.46 4.44 -12.18
N LEU A 32 -18.60 3.89 -11.31
CA LEU A 32 -17.87 2.66 -11.60
C LEU A 32 -18.81 1.45 -11.76
N ASP A 33 -19.73 1.26 -10.81
CA ASP A 33 -20.72 0.18 -10.86
C ASP A 33 -21.63 0.32 -12.09
N ALA A 34 -22.05 1.54 -12.43
CA ALA A 34 -22.89 1.81 -13.60
C ALA A 34 -22.15 1.50 -14.92
N ALA A 35 -20.89 1.91 -15.04
CA ALA A 35 -20.05 1.63 -16.19
C ALA A 35 -19.85 0.13 -16.40
N TYR A 36 -19.50 -0.58 -15.32
CA TYR A 36 -19.28 -2.02 -15.35
C TYR A 36 -20.56 -2.80 -15.65
N PHE A 37 -21.69 -2.44 -15.03
CA PHE A 37 -22.96 -3.10 -15.28
C PHE A 37 -23.40 -2.96 -16.73
N LEU A 38 -23.43 -1.74 -17.26
CA LEU A 38 -23.88 -1.49 -18.63
C LEU A 38 -22.96 -2.13 -19.67
N GLY A 39 -21.64 -2.10 -19.44
CA GLY A 39 -20.65 -2.72 -20.32
C GLY A 39 -20.62 -4.24 -20.26
N GLY A 40 -20.78 -4.79 -19.06
CA GLY A 40 -20.61 -6.22 -18.80
C GLY A 40 -21.89 -7.03 -18.92
N SER A 41 -23.04 -6.45 -18.56
CA SER A 41 -24.31 -7.19 -18.40
C SER A 41 -25.30 -7.01 -19.56
N LEU A 42 -25.19 -5.92 -20.32
CA LEU A 42 -26.03 -5.71 -21.51
C LEU A 42 -25.30 -6.20 -22.76
N ASN A 43 -26.04 -6.74 -23.73
CA ASN A 43 -25.46 -6.95 -25.05
C ASN A 43 -25.20 -5.59 -25.74
N VAL A 44 -24.29 -5.58 -26.71
CA VAL A 44 -23.82 -4.36 -27.37
C VAL A 44 -24.96 -3.55 -28.01
N LYS A 45 -25.96 -4.24 -28.59
CA LYS A 45 -27.08 -3.58 -29.26
C LYS A 45 -27.95 -2.83 -28.28
N ASP A 46 -28.34 -3.48 -27.18
CA ASP A 46 -29.22 -2.89 -26.17
C ASP A 46 -28.50 -1.77 -25.41
N ARG A 47 -27.20 -1.97 -25.10
CA ARG A 47 -26.38 -0.90 -24.53
C ARG A 47 -26.39 0.33 -25.44
N ARG A 48 -26.07 0.21 -26.73
CA ARG A 48 -26.07 1.35 -27.66
C ARG A 48 -27.42 2.07 -27.76
N ALA A 49 -28.52 1.33 -27.62
CA ALA A 49 -29.86 1.91 -27.70
C ALA A 49 -30.26 2.68 -26.43
N HIS A 50 -29.75 2.30 -25.26
CA HIS A 50 -30.26 2.76 -23.96
C HIS A 50 -29.22 3.36 -23.01
N GLU A 51 -27.92 3.28 -23.32
CA GLU A 51 -26.81 3.63 -22.40
C GLU A 51 -26.91 5.05 -21.87
N GLN A 52 -27.08 6.04 -22.76
CA GLN A 52 -27.18 7.44 -22.35
C GLN A 52 -28.42 7.71 -21.49
N GLU A 53 -29.55 7.06 -21.81
CA GLU A 53 -30.80 7.18 -21.05
C GLU A 53 -30.66 6.59 -19.64
N LEU A 54 -30.04 5.41 -19.53
CA LEU A 54 -29.82 4.73 -18.25
C LEU A 54 -28.83 5.51 -17.36
N VAL A 55 -27.76 6.06 -17.94
CA VAL A 55 -26.82 6.92 -17.20
C VAL A 55 -27.49 8.23 -16.79
N ARG A 56 -28.37 8.79 -17.64
CA ARG A 56 -29.15 9.98 -17.29
C ARG A 56 -30.11 9.72 -16.15
N PHE A 57 -30.79 8.58 -16.16
CA PHE A 57 -31.65 8.17 -15.05
C PHE A 57 -30.85 8.05 -13.74
N TYR A 58 -29.67 7.43 -13.77
CA TYR A 58 -28.78 7.35 -12.61
C TYR A 58 -28.36 8.74 -12.11
N TYR A 59 -27.97 9.63 -13.02
CA TYR A 59 -27.64 11.03 -12.71
C TYR A 59 -28.80 11.78 -12.04
N ASP A 60 -30.01 11.69 -12.60
CA ASP A 60 -31.19 12.35 -12.07
C ASP A 60 -31.54 11.83 -10.65
N ARG A 61 -31.32 10.53 -10.40
CA ARG A 61 -31.45 9.95 -9.05
C ARG A 61 -30.39 10.47 -8.09
N LEU A 62 -29.12 10.60 -8.49
CA LEU A 62 -28.08 11.18 -7.63
C LEU A 62 -28.45 12.60 -7.18
N LEU A 63 -28.97 13.44 -8.10
CA LEU A 63 -29.43 14.79 -7.76
C LEU A 63 -30.61 14.75 -6.79
N ALA A 64 -31.57 13.84 -6.99
CA ALA A 64 -32.71 13.67 -6.10
C ALA A 64 -32.32 13.25 -4.67
N GLU A 65 -31.22 12.49 -4.52
CA GLU A 65 -30.64 12.11 -3.22
C GLU A 65 -29.74 13.20 -2.59
N GLY A 66 -29.66 14.40 -3.20
CA GLY A 66 -29.00 15.57 -2.63
C GLY A 66 -27.57 15.83 -3.11
N VAL A 67 -27.08 15.09 -4.10
CA VAL A 67 -25.81 15.42 -4.75
C VAL A 67 -25.96 16.77 -5.47
N SER A 68 -25.04 17.70 -5.19
CA SER A 68 -25.01 19.04 -5.79
C SER A 68 -23.63 19.33 -6.40
N ASN A 69 -23.52 20.41 -7.18
CA ASN A 69 -22.29 20.79 -7.90
C ASN A 69 -21.75 19.70 -8.83
N PHE A 70 -22.65 18.90 -9.42
CA PHE A 70 -22.31 17.82 -10.34
C PHE A 70 -23.13 17.95 -11.63
N SER A 71 -22.49 18.34 -12.72
CA SER A 71 -23.16 18.54 -14.01
C SER A 71 -23.34 17.22 -14.76
N TRP A 72 -24.25 17.21 -15.74
CA TRP A 72 -24.43 16.07 -16.62
C TRP A 72 -23.15 15.75 -17.40
N GLU A 73 -22.45 16.77 -17.88
CA GLU A 73 -21.21 16.62 -18.65
C GLU A 73 -20.12 15.97 -17.80
N GLN A 74 -20.01 16.38 -16.52
CA GLN A 74 -19.12 15.73 -15.56
C GLN A 74 -19.53 14.27 -15.32
N CYS A 75 -20.82 14.00 -15.13
CA CYS A 75 -21.33 12.64 -14.95
C CYS A 75 -21.01 11.74 -16.14
N TRP A 76 -21.24 12.23 -17.35
CA TRP A 76 -20.97 11.49 -18.57
C TRP A 76 -19.48 11.26 -18.79
N GLU A 77 -18.64 12.27 -18.56
CA GLU A 77 -17.18 12.10 -18.64
C GLU A 77 -16.66 11.12 -17.59
N GLU A 78 -17.12 11.21 -16.34
CA GLU A 78 -16.75 10.26 -15.29
C GLU A 78 -17.19 8.83 -15.63
N TYR A 79 -18.40 8.64 -16.13
CA TYR A 79 -18.86 7.35 -16.63
C TYR A 79 -17.92 6.79 -17.71
N ARG A 80 -17.55 7.61 -18.70
CA ARG A 80 -16.58 7.22 -19.74
C ARG A 80 -15.20 6.89 -19.18
N ARG A 81 -14.77 7.49 -18.06
CA ARG A 81 -13.50 7.14 -17.39
C ARG A 81 -13.54 5.78 -16.70
N GLN A 82 -14.70 5.36 -16.20
CA GLN A 82 -14.78 4.15 -15.38
C GLN A 82 -14.90 2.83 -16.17
N VAL A 83 -15.18 2.86 -17.48
CA VAL A 83 -15.38 1.64 -18.28
C VAL A 83 -14.16 0.71 -18.34
N PHE A 84 -12.96 1.23 -18.07
CA PHE A 84 -11.74 0.42 -17.99
C PHE A 84 -11.76 -0.56 -16.82
N TRP A 85 -12.59 -0.34 -15.79
CA TRP A 85 -12.80 -1.31 -14.71
C TRP A 85 -13.33 -2.64 -15.25
N GLY A 86 -14.27 -2.60 -16.20
CA GLY A 86 -14.79 -3.82 -16.82
C GLY A 86 -13.73 -4.59 -17.60
N LEU A 87 -12.79 -3.90 -18.23
CA LEU A 87 -11.63 -4.53 -18.88
C LEU A 87 -10.70 -5.19 -17.86
N ALA A 88 -10.41 -4.50 -16.74
CA ALA A 88 -9.60 -5.06 -15.66
C ALA A 88 -10.25 -6.33 -15.08
N MET A 89 -11.56 -6.30 -14.80
CA MET A 89 -12.30 -7.47 -14.31
C MET A 89 -12.28 -8.62 -15.32
N ALA A 90 -12.48 -8.35 -16.61
CA ALA A 90 -12.43 -9.38 -17.65
C ALA A 90 -11.08 -10.13 -17.71
N ILE A 91 -9.98 -9.42 -17.45
CA ILE A 91 -8.62 -9.98 -17.47
C ILE A 91 -8.29 -10.66 -16.14
N VAL A 92 -8.42 -9.95 -15.02
CA VAL A 92 -8.01 -10.43 -13.69
C VAL A 92 -8.83 -11.65 -13.28
N SER A 93 -10.15 -11.61 -13.48
CA SER A 93 -11.00 -12.75 -13.12
C SER A 93 -10.65 -14.00 -13.94
N ALA A 94 -10.28 -13.87 -15.21
CA ALA A 94 -9.88 -15.00 -16.05
C ALA A 94 -8.54 -15.65 -15.63
N VAL A 95 -7.66 -14.90 -14.94
CA VAL A 95 -6.38 -15.40 -14.42
C VAL A 95 -6.57 -16.13 -13.09
N VAL A 96 -7.52 -15.69 -12.26
CA VAL A 96 -7.70 -16.19 -10.88
C VAL A 96 -8.57 -17.44 -10.81
N VAL A 97 -9.58 -17.57 -11.67
CA VAL A 97 -10.52 -18.70 -11.59
C VAL A 97 -10.01 -19.95 -12.30
N GLU A 98 -10.49 -21.11 -11.86
CA GLU A 98 -10.20 -22.37 -12.53
C GLU A 98 -10.68 -22.35 -13.99
N ARG A 99 -9.79 -22.74 -14.90
CA ARG A 99 -10.07 -22.70 -16.34
C ARG A 99 -11.04 -23.80 -16.74
N THR A 100 -12.10 -23.40 -17.43
CA THR A 100 -13.09 -24.30 -18.02
C THR A 100 -13.51 -23.75 -19.39
N ASP A 101 -13.90 -24.60 -20.34
CA ASP A 101 -14.31 -24.16 -21.68
C ASP A 101 -15.46 -23.12 -21.64
N ARG A 102 -16.42 -23.33 -20.73
CA ARG A 102 -17.53 -22.41 -20.48
C ARG A 102 -17.07 -21.10 -19.84
N GLY A 103 -16.13 -21.17 -18.89
CA GLY A 103 -15.55 -19.99 -18.26
C GLY A 103 -14.79 -19.13 -19.27
N ASP A 104 -13.97 -19.75 -20.10
CA ASP A 104 -13.20 -19.08 -21.16
C ASP A 104 -14.15 -18.36 -22.14
N GLU A 105 -15.23 -19.02 -22.58
CA GLU A 105 -16.25 -18.38 -23.45
C GLU A 105 -16.95 -17.20 -22.76
N MET A 106 -17.28 -17.32 -21.48
CA MET A 106 -17.89 -16.24 -20.70
C MET A 106 -16.96 -15.03 -20.60
N PHE A 107 -15.68 -15.21 -20.26
CA PHE A 107 -14.72 -14.12 -20.15
C PHE A 107 -14.39 -13.48 -21.48
N LEU A 108 -14.28 -14.25 -22.56
CA LEU A 108 -14.07 -13.71 -23.91
C LEU A 108 -15.25 -12.84 -24.35
N ASN A 109 -16.49 -13.26 -24.05
CA ASN A 109 -17.67 -12.45 -24.33
C ASN A 109 -17.70 -11.17 -23.48
N LEU A 110 -17.38 -11.25 -22.19
CA LEU A 110 -17.27 -10.07 -21.33
C LEU A 110 -16.21 -9.10 -21.88
N PHE A 111 -15.02 -9.61 -22.19
CA PHE A 111 -13.90 -8.86 -22.76
C PHE A 111 -14.31 -8.14 -24.05
N GLN A 112 -14.96 -8.83 -24.98
CA GLN A 112 -15.44 -8.22 -26.22
C GLN A 112 -16.45 -7.08 -25.97
N ARG A 113 -17.40 -7.28 -25.05
CA ARG A 113 -18.42 -6.26 -24.74
C ARG A 113 -17.80 -5.00 -24.13
N VAL A 114 -16.91 -5.16 -23.15
CA VAL A 114 -16.26 -4.02 -22.49
C VAL A 114 -15.30 -3.29 -23.43
N CYS A 115 -14.55 -4.00 -24.28
CA CYS A 115 -13.74 -3.38 -25.33
C CYS A 115 -14.59 -2.57 -26.30
N GLN A 116 -15.75 -3.10 -26.72
CA GLN A 116 -16.64 -2.35 -27.61
C GLN A 116 -17.23 -1.11 -26.92
N GLN A 117 -17.52 -1.17 -25.62
CA GLN A 117 -17.97 0.00 -24.85
C GLN A 117 -16.88 1.09 -24.80
N ILE A 118 -15.63 0.72 -24.51
CA ILE A 118 -14.49 1.65 -24.51
C ILE A 118 -14.37 2.38 -25.85
N LEU A 119 -14.51 1.65 -26.97
CA LEU A 119 -14.44 2.21 -28.31
C LEU A 119 -15.63 3.12 -28.62
N ASP A 120 -16.85 2.69 -28.32
CA ASP A 120 -18.07 3.45 -28.62
C ASP A 120 -18.13 4.78 -27.87
N LEU A 121 -17.57 4.81 -26.66
CA LEU A 121 -17.53 5.99 -25.80
C LEU A 121 -16.30 6.89 -26.06
N GLY A 122 -15.38 6.50 -26.95
CA GLY A 122 -14.12 7.21 -27.14
C GLY A 122 -13.32 7.34 -25.85
N SER A 123 -13.41 6.37 -24.94
CA SER A 123 -12.80 6.48 -23.60
C SER A 123 -11.27 6.50 -23.64
N LEU A 124 -10.65 6.05 -24.73
CA LEU A 124 -9.21 6.15 -24.95
C LEU A 124 -8.72 7.60 -24.98
N GLU A 125 -9.56 8.55 -25.39
CA GLU A 125 -9.25 9.99 -25.41
C GLU A 125 -9.06 10.58 -24.00
N LEU A 126 -9.54 9.86 -22.98
CA LEU A 126 -9.46 10.29 -21.58
C LEU A 126 -8.22 9.74 -20.86
N LEU A 127 -7.45 8.88 -21.53
CA LEU A 127 -6.17 8.37 -21.02
C LEU A 127 -5.07 9.42 -21.18
N PRO A 128 -4.09 9.46 -20.27
CA PRO A 128 -2.88 10.25 -20.47
C PRO A 128 -2.15 9.85 -21.76
N GLU A 129 -1.46 10.80 -22.39
CA GLU A 129 -0.58 10.53 -23.53
C GLU A 129 0.44 9.43 -23.17
N PRO A 130 0.69 8.44 -24.04
CA PRO A 130 1.70 7.42 -23.79
C PRO A 130 3.07 8.06 -23.50
N GLY A 131 3.64 7.76 -22.33
CA GLY A 131 4.93 8.33 -21.89
C GLY A 131 4.82 9.64 -21.11
N ALA A 132 3.63 10.24 -20.99
CA ALA A 132 3.35 11.15 -19.88
C ALA A 132 3.24 10.27 -18.63
N ALA A 133 4.39 9.93 -18.02
CA ALA A 133 4.40 9.24 -16.74
C ALA A 133 3.46 10.03 -15.82
N PRO A 134 2.36 9.43 -15.32
CA PRO A 134 1.55 10.12 -14.34
C PRO A 134 2.52 10.53 -13.24
N ALA A 135 2.55 11.82 -12.87
CA ALA A 135 3.35 12.25 -11.74
C ALA A 135 3.05 11.28 -10.60
N ALA A 136 4.08 10.57 -10.13
CA ALA A 136 3.92 9.67 -9.00
C ALA A 136 3.16 10.44 -7.93
N LEU A 137 2.12 9.83 -7.33
CA LEU A 137 1.50 10.49 -6.19
C LEU A 137 2.61 10.70 -5.17
N GLN A 138 2.74 11.93 -4.68
CA GLN A 138 3.76 12.25 -3.71
C GLN A 138 3.11 12.40 -2.34
N PRO A 139 3.76 11.90 -1.27
CA PRO A 139 3.36 12.19 0.09
C PRO A 139 3.49 13.69 0.37
N ARG A 140 2.76 14.16 1.38
CA ARG A 140 2.90 15.51 1.92
C ARG A 140 4.03 15.52 2.94
N ALA A 141 4.68 16.66 3.12
CA ALA A 141 5.70 16.82 4.16
C ALA A 141 5.19 16.48 5.57
N GLN A 142 3.90 16.75 5.83
CA GLN A 142 3.22 16.46 7.10
C GLN A 142 3.01 14.96 7.33
N ASP A 143 3.04 14.15 6.26
CA ASP A 143 2.86 12.70 6.39
C ASP A 143 4.10 12.06 7.05
N GLU A 144 5.19 12.78 7.32
CA GLU A 144 6.35 12.31 8.11
C GLU A 144 6.08 12.27 9.62
N ASP A 145 5.08 13.02 10.08
CA ASP A 145 4.69 13.09 11.47
C ASP A 145 3.72 11.96 11.84
N PRO A 146 3.66 11.56 13.12
CA PRO A 146 2.63 10.64 13.59
C PRO A 146 1.23 11.20 13.32
N HIS A 147 0.33 10.36 12.83
CA HIS A 147 -1.05 10.74 12.57
C HIS A 147 -1.93 10.56 13.82
N ASP A 148 -3.04 11.31 13.87
CA ASP A 148 -4.07 11.07 14.88
C ASP A 148 -4.67 9.66 14.69
N PRO A 149 -4.66 8.81 15.74
CA PRO A 149 -5.18 7.46 15.62
C PRO A 149 -6.70 7.46 15.42
N GLY A 150 -7.16 6.58 14.53
CA GLY A 150 -8.57 6.24 14.41
C GLY A 150 -9.08 5.45 15.62
N SER A 151 -10.37 5.14 15.64
CA SER A 151 -10.99 4.40 16.75
C SER A 151 -10.82 2.88 16.65
N GLU A 152 -10.21 2.38 15.57
CA GLU A 152 -9.99 0.96 15.34
C GLU A 152 -8.98 0.39 16.36
N PRO A 153 -9.27 -0.74 17.04
CA PRO A 153 -8.38 -1.29 18.08
C PRO A 153 -6.94 -1.52 17.61
N PHE A 154 -6.77 -1.96 16.36
CA PHE A 154 -5.48 -2.24 15.75
C PHE A 154 -5.02 -1.14 14.79
N TRP A 155 -5.47 0.10 14.98
CA TRP A 155 -4.88 1.24 14.28
C TRP A 155 -3.37 1.26 14.56
N ASN A 156 -2.58 1.29 13.49
CA ASN A 156 -1.13 1.18 13.57
C ASN A 156 -0.45 2.30 12.79
N GLU A 157 0.52 2.93 13.44
CA GLU A 157 1.49 3.83 12.79
C GLU A 157 2.82 3.09 12.66
N SER A 158 3.31 2.89 11.44
CA SER A 158 4.47 2.05 11.16
C SER A 158 5.50 2.79 10.33
N TRP A 159 6.67 3.01 10.93
CA TRP A 159 7.88 3.43 10.23
C TRP A 159 8.78 2.23 10.00
N TYR A 160 9.22 2.06 8.77
CA TYR A 160 10.07 0.97 8.30
C TYR A 160 11.30 1.55 7.61
N PHE A 161 12.47 0.96 7.88
CA PHE A 161 13.73 1.36 7.30
C PHE A 161 14.58 0.13 7.02
N ASP A 162 15.21 0.11 5.85
CA ASP A 162 16.25 -0.87 5.54
C ASP A 162 17.45 -0.20 4.84
N ALA A 163 18.56 -0.92 4.87
CA ALA A 163 19.77 -0.52 4.16
C ALA A 163 20.66 -1.74 3.92
N THR A 164 21.47 -1.68 2.88
CA THR A 164 22.52 -2.67 2.60
C THR A 164 23.82 -1.97 2.23
N THR A 165 24.96 -2.62 2.45
CA THR A 165 26.19 -2.24 1.77
C THR A 165 26.09 -2.61 0.30
N ARG A 166 26.80 -1.90 -0.57
CA ARG A 166 26.70 -2.07 -2.03
C ARG A 166 27.11 -3.47 -2.51
N ASP A 167 27.99 -4.13 -1.79
CA ASP A 167 28.40 -5.53 -2.03
C ASP A 167 27.36 -6.56 -1.55
N GLY A 168 26.33 -6.12 -0.81
CA GLY A 168 25.31 -6.98 -0.22
C GLY A 168 25.77 -7.73 1.04
N ASP A 169 26.98 -7.48 1.52
CA ASP A 169 27.57 -8.23 2.63
C ASP A 169 26.95 -7.88 3.98
N LYS A 170 26.48 -6.65 4.17
CA LYS A 170 25.88 -6.17 5.41
C LYS A 170 24.53 -5.52 5.16
N GLY A 171 23.56 -5.81 6.01
CA GLY A 171 22.23 -5.22 5.98
C GLY A 171 21.77 -4.76 7.35
N VAL A 172 20.94 -3.72 7.37
CA VAL A 172 20.24 -3.24 8.56
C VAL A 172 18.75 -3.14 8.26
N TYR A 173 17.95 -3.47 9.25
CA TYR A 173 16.51 -3.29 9.26
C TYR A 173 16.10 -2.63 10.57
N VAL A 174 15.22 -1.64 10.51
CA VAL A 174 14.61 -1.01 11.69
C VAL A 174 13.12 -0.83 11.44
N ARG A 175 12.29 -1.18 12.43
CA ARG A 175 10.87 -0.90 12.39
C ARG A 175 10.35 -0.43 13.74
N LEU A 176 9.54 0.62 13.69
CA LEU A 176 8.71 1.10 14.78
C LEU A 176 7.25 1.00 14.35
N GLY A 177 6.49 0.09 14.96
CA GLY A 177 5.05 -0.05 14.77
C GLY A 177 4.28 0.33 16.04
N SER A 178 3.81 1.57 16.14
CA SER A 178 2.99 2.06 17.26
C SER A 178 1.55 1.57 17.14
N VAL A 179 0.98 1.03 18.21
CA VAL A 179 -0.43 0.61 18.31
C VAL A 179 -1.08 1.36 19.48
N PRO A 180 -1.35 2.67 19.33
CA PRO A 180 -1.73 3.57 20.43
C PRO A 180 -2.98 3.12 21.18
N ASN A 181 -3.96 2.54 20.47
CA ASN A 181 -5.21 2.07 21.08
C ASN A 181 -5.02 0.84 21.98
N GLU A 182 -3.92 0.09 21.81
CA GLU A 182 -3.51 -1.03 22.66
C GLU A 182 -2.37 -0.67 23.61
N GLY A 183 -1.94 0.59 23.64
CA GLY A 183 -0.98 1.11 24.62
C GLY A 183 0.46 0.60 24.47
N HIS A 184 0.85 0.05 23.32
CA HIS A 184 2.19 -0.48 23.09
C HIS A 184 2.69 -0.24 21.67
N CYS A 185 3.96 -0.49 21.42
CA CYS A 185 4.51 -0.60 20.08
C CYS A 185 5.24 -1.94 19.88
N PHE A 186 5.38 -2.31 18.61
CA PHE A 186 6.31 -3.30 18.13
C PHE A 186 7.58 -2.58 17.67
N TYR A 187 8.72 -2.91 18.27
CA TYR A 187 10.01 -2.33 17.87
C TYR A 187 11.00 -3.41 17.49
N SER A 188 11.65 -3.25 16.34
CA SER A 188 12.66 -4.20 15.91
C SER A 188 13.83 -3.51 15.23
N VAL A 189 15.02 -4.06 15.51
CA VAL A 189 16.28 -3.69 14.86
C VAL A 189 16.97 -4.98 14.50
N ALA A 190 17.46 -5.13 13.27
CA ALA A 190 18.28 -6.25 12.87
C ALA A 190 19.53 -5.77 12.14
N VAL A 191 20.66 -6.42 12.43
CA VAL A 191 21.91 -6.31 11.68
C VAL A 191 22.28 -7.70 11.18
N VAL A 192 22.44 -7.81 9.86
CA VAL A 192 22.86 -9.03 9.19
C VAL A 192 24.20 -8.78 8.52
N GLU A 193 25.11 -9.76 8.61
CA GLU A 193 26.39 -9.72 7.89
C GLU A 193 26.70 -11.12 7.34
N ALA A 194 27.18 -11.20 6.11
CA ALA A 194 27.46 -12.45 5.43
C ALA A 194 28.41 -13.34 6.27
N GLY A 195 27.97 -14.57 6.55
CA GLY A 195 28.75 -15.53 7.34
C GLY A 195 28.85 -15.21 8.84
N ARG A 196 28.12 -14.21 9.34
CA ARG A 196 28.01 -13.91 10.77
C ARG A 196 26.61 -14.23 11.32
N PRO A 197 26.51 -14.52 12.62
CA PRO A 197 25.22 -14.61 13.31
C PRO A 197 24.40 -13.32 13.17
N VAL A 198 23.07 -13.44 13.09
CA VAL A 198 22.18 -12.27 13.05
C VAL A 198 22.11 -11.62 14.42
N ILE A 199 22.14 -10.30 14.47
CA ILE A 199 21.94 -9.53 15.70
C ILE A 199 20.57 -8.88 15.61
N MET A 200 19.69 -9.13 16.58
CA MET A 200 18.33 -8.64 16.53
C MET A 200 17.83 -8.17 17.89
N VAL A 201 17.09 -7.07 17.86
CA VAL A 201 16.21 -6.60 18.94
C VAL A 201 14.79 -6.84 18.43
N THR A 202 13.97 -7.50 19.24
CA THR A 202 12.54 -7.63 18.96
C THR A 202 11.77 -7.40 20.25
N ASP A 203 11.12 -6.26 20.33
CA ASP A 203 10.27 -5.88 21.44
C ASP A 203 8.81 -5.81 20.96
N TYR A 204 8.07 -6.89 21.23
CA TYR A 204 6.67 -7.00 20.82
C TYR A 204 5.71 -6.14 21.65
N ARG A 205 6.17 -5.60 22.78
CA ARG A 205 5.35 -4.82 23.73
C ARG A 205 6.14 -3.64 24.30
N GLY A 206 6.88 -2.97 23.43
CA GLY A 206 7.62 -1.77 23.80
C GLY A 206 6.65 -0.65 24.23
N PRO A 207 7.13 0.32 25.04
CA PRO A 207 6.31 1.47 25.40
C PRO A 207 5.95 2.27 24.15
N LEU A 208 4.81 2.99 24.19
CA LEU A 208 4.54 3.98 23.16
C LEU A 208 5.67 5.02 23.11
N PRO A 209 6.12 5.43 21.91
CA PRO A 209 7.18 6.41 21.80
C PRO A 209 6.75 7.76 22.37
N GLY A 210 7.67 8.43 23.06
CA GLY A 210 7.53 9.86 23.35
C GLY A 210 7.59 10.65 22.05
N LEU A 211 6.57 11.47 21.79
CA LEU A 211 6.46 12.26 20.58
C LEU A 211 6.97 13.69 20.81
N GLY A 212 7.90 14.11 19.96
CA GLY A 212 8.34 15.49 19.80
C GLY A 212 8.11 15.97 18.36
N GLU A 213 8.45 17.22 18.08
CA GLU A 213 8.40 17.76 16.72
C GLU A 213 9.33 16.94 15.80
N HIS A 214 8.74 16.28 14.79
CA HIS A 214 9.45 15.41 13.84
C HIS A 214 10.31 14.31 14.49
N ARG A 215 9.94 13.84 15.69
CA ARG A 215 10.81 12.98 16.51
C ARG A 215 10.03 11.99 17.36
N GLN A 216 10.46 10.74 17.35
CA GLN A 216 9.96 9.67 18.23
C GLN A 216 11.10 9.15 19.09
N THR A 217 10.91 9.08 20.40
CA THR A 217 11.91 8.60 21.36
C THR A 217 11.38 7.43 22.16
N MET A 218 12.16 6.36 22.24
CA MET A 218 11.88 5.20 23.07
C MET A 218 12.99 5.00 24.08
N THR A 219 12.62 4.74 25.33
CA THR A 219 13.55 4.41 26.39
C THR A 219 12.98 3.26 27.20
N THR A 220 13.74 2.19 27.33
CA THR A 220 13.43 1.01 28.14
C THR A 220 14.60 0.70 29.07
N ASP A 221 14.49 -0.38 29.85
CA ASP A 221 15.60 -0.86 30.68
C ASP A 221 16.75 -1.46 29.85
N THR A 222 16.49 -1.85 28.60
CA THR A 222 17.45 -2.56 27.74
C THR A 222 17.94 -1.76 26.55
N TYR A 223 17.21 -0.72 26.12
CA TYR A 223 17.61 0.10 24.99
C TYR A 223 17.05 1.53 25.05
N SER A 224 17.70 2.40 24.28
CA SER A 224 17.19 3.71 23.90
C SER A 224 17.22 3.85 22.38
N ALA A 225 16.19 4.47 21.82
CA ALA A 225 16.10 4.73 20.40
C ALA A 225 15.52 6.11 20.11
N VAL A 226 16.04 6.75 19.07
CA VAL A 226 15.55 8.02 18.55
C VAL A 226 15.34 7.86 17.05
N HIS A 227 14.14 8.15 16.61
CA HIS A 227 13.76 8.29 15.20
C HIS A 227 13.50 9.78 14.97
N GLU A 228 14.15 10.37 13.97
CA GLU A 228 14.11 11.81 13.72
C GLU A 228 13.99 12.09 12.22
N CYS A 229 12.88 12.71 11.83
CA CYS A 229 12.73 13.31 10.51
C CYS A 229 13.51 14.62 10.49
N VAL A 230 14.79 14.56 10.10
CA VAL A 230 15.70 15.71 10.03
C VAL A 230 15.19 16.75 9.03
N LYS A 231 14.71 16.29 7.87
CA LYS A 231 14.12 17.13 6.85
C LYS A 231 13.02 16.37 6.11
N PRO A 232 11.75 16.84 6.15
CA PRO A 232 10.64 16.13 5.53
C PRO A 232 10.90 15.74 4.08
N LEU A 233 10.61 14.47 3.79
CA LEU A 233 10.78 13.81 2.48
C LEU A 233 12.20 13.83 1.92
N GLN A 234 13.21 14.14 2.76
CA GLN A 234 14.59 14.35 2.31
C GLN A 234 15.60 13.61 3.17
N GLU A 235 15.51 13.71 4.49
CA GLU A 235 16.51 13.15 5.39
C GLU A 235 15.86 12.63 6.67
N TYR A 236 16.20 11.40 7.04
CA TYR A 236 15.75 10.76 8.27
C TYR A 236 16.94 10.16 9.01
N ARG A 237 16.97 10.25 10.33
CA ARG A 237 18.04 9.70 11.17
C ARG A 237 17.48 8.76 12.22
N ILE A 238 18.16 7.63 12.40
CA ILE A 238 17.88 6.69 13.49
C ILE A 238 19.12 6.53 14.33
N GLN A 239 18.93 6.68 15.64
CA GLN A 239 19.92 6.34 16.64
C GLN A 239 19.35 5.24 17.53
N PHE A 240 20.15 4.21 17.79
CA PHE A 240 19.82 3.11 18.68
C PHE A 240 21.03 2.82 19.58
N ASP A 241 20.78 2.53 20.85
CA ASP A 241 21.80 2.15 21.83
C ASP A 241 21.17 1.20 22.85
N GLY A 242 21.56 -0.08 22.85
CA GLY A 242 20.97 -1.06 23.76
C GLY A 242 21.47 -2.50 23.59
N VAL A 243 20.86 -3.40 24.37
CA VAL A 243 21.13 -4.84 24.35
C VAL A 243 20.30 -5.50 23.25
N ALA A 244 20.99 -6.19 22.36
CA ALA A 244 20.41 -7.04 21.32
C ALA A 244 20.77 -8.52 21.58
N GLU A 245 20.16 -9.43 20.84
CA GLU A 245 20.49 -10.84 20.87
C GLU A 245 21.15 -11.29 19.57
N GLN A 246 22.25 -12.02 19.69
CA GLN A 246 22.94 -12.66 18.60
C GLN A 246 22.45 -14.11 18.44
N HIS A 247 22.08 -14.50 17.21
CA HIS A 247 21.56 -15.83 16.88
C HIS A 247 22.34 -16.47 15.73
N ASP A 248 22.90 -17.66 15.97
CA ASP A 248 23.63 -18.42 14.95
C ASP A 248 22.68 -18.99 13.88
N ASP A 249 21.48 -19.45 14.29
CA ASP A 249 20.38 -19.79 13.39
C ASP A 249 19.35 -18.63 13.39
N PRO A 250 19.21 -17.85 12.30
CA PRO A 250 18.23 -16.76 12.24
C PRO A 250 16.79 -17.20 12.50
N ALA A 251 16.45 -18.47 12.24
CA ALA A 251 15.11 -18.98 12.50
C ALA A 251 14.80 -19.15 13.99
N ASP A 252 15.81 -19.10 14.87
CA ASP A 252 15.61 -19.18 16.32
C ASP A 252 14.88 -17.96 16.88
N VAL A 253 14.97 -16.80 16.23
CA VAL A 253 14.14 -15.61 16.52
C VAL A 253 12.65 -15.95 16.39
N LEU A 254 12.26 -16.59 15.29
CA LEU A 254 10.87 -16.96 15.01
C LEU A 254 10.35 -18.07 15.93
N ARG A 255 11.27 -18.87 16.48
CA ARG A 255 10.96 -19.93 17.45
C ARG A 255 10.97 -19.43 18.89
N ALA A 256 11.18 -18.12 19.12
CA ALA A 256 11.30 -17.49 20.43
C ALA A 256 12.36 -18.18 21.32
N ARG A 257 13.49 -18.58 20.72
CA ARG A 257 14.66 -19.03 21.47
C ARG A 257 15.54 -17.83 21.77
N ASN A 258 16.17 -17.85 22.94
CA ASN A 258 17.05 -16.77 23.36
C ASN A 258 18.39 -16.86 22.62
N GLY A 259 18.90 -15.71 22.19
CA GLY A 259 20.25 -15.58 21.65
C GLY A 259 21.31 -15.26 22.72
N THR A 260 22.53 -14.98 22.26
CA THR A 260 23.60 -14.47 23.13
C THR A 260 23.49 -12.95 23.21
N PRO A 261 23.40 -12.33 24.41
CA PRO A 261 23.32 -10.89 24.53
C PRO A 261 24.57 -10.19 23.98
N VAL A 262 24.36 -9.16 23.17
CA VAL A 262 25.41 -8.27 22.63
C VAL A 262 24.96 -6.82 22.75
N HIS A 263 25.91 -5.90 22.90
CA HIS A 263 25.60 -4.48 22.94
C HIS A 263 25.63 -3.90 21.52
N LEU A 264 24.51 -3.37 21.04
CA LEU A 264 24.35 -2.79 19.71
C LEU A 264 24.19 -1.26 19.80
N LYS A 265 24.91 -0.54 18.94
CA LYS A 265 24.64 0.87 18.65
C LYS A 265 24.49 1.11 17.15
N LEU A 266 23.53 1.93 16.78
CA LEU A 266 23.32 2.43 15.42
C LEU A 266 23.28 3.96 15.43
N ASP A 267 23.90 4.57 14.43
CA ASP A 267 23.66 5.98 14.06
C ASP A 267 23.68 6.04 12.53
N LEU A 268 22.48 6.00 11.94
CA LEU A 268 22.28 5.86 10.49
C LEU A 268 21.40 6.98 9.97
N ARG A 269 21.69 7.45 8.75
CA ARG A 269 20.94 8.47 8.03
C ARG A 269 20.47 7.94 6.69
N TRP A 270 19.19 8.12 6.40
CA TRP A 270 18.55 7.86 5.11
C TRP A 270 18.39 9.17 4.37
N HIS A 271 19.15 9.35 3.29
CA HIS A 271 19.04 10.46 2.37
C HIS A 271 18.19 10.05 1.18
N THR A 272 17.15 10.81 0.86
CA THR A 272 16.25 10.53 -0.25
C THR A 272 17.03 10.54 -1.58
N ASP A 273 16.98 9.44 -2.32
CA ASP A 273 17.73 9.24 -3.57
C ASP A 273 16.86 9.44 -4.82
N ASP A 274 15.53 9.35 -4.68
CA ASP A 274 14.59 9.54 -5.79
C ASP A 274 13.21 10.03 -5.33
N VAL A 275 12.29 10.15 -6.29
CA VAL A 275 10.91 10.60 -6.10
C VAL A 275 10.18 9.74 -5.07
N PRO A 276 9.73 10.31 -3.93
CA PRO A 276 8.83 9.64 -3.01
C PRO A 276 7.55 9.15 -3.68
N TYR A 277 7.13 7.93 -3.38
CA TYR A 277 5.96 7.29 -3.95
C TYR A 277 4.87 7.07 -2.89
N ALA A 278 3.77 7.81 -2.99
CA ALA A 278 2.56 7.57 -2.21
C ALA A 278 1.64 6.56 -2.89
N TRP A 279 1.13 5.62 -2.10
CA TRP A 279 0.23 4.60 -2.60
C TRP A 279 -1.15 5.19 -2.92
N ARG A 280 -1.77 4.68 -3.98
CA ARG A 280 -3.17 4.98 -4.32
C ARG A 280 -4.15 4.25 -3.42
N ALA A 281 -3.83 3.01 -3.07
CA ALA A 281 -4.66 2.12 -2.27
C ALA A 281 -4.05 1.97 -0.87
N GLY A 282 -4.37 2.92 0.01
CA GLY A 282 -3.94 2.92 1.41
C GLY A 282 -3.12 4.14 1.81
N THR A 283 -3.03 4.34 3.12
CA THR A 283 -2.38 5.46 3.80
C THR A 283 -0.90 5.18 4.05
N ARG A 284 -0.10 5.20 2.97
CA ARG A 284 1.34 4.89 3.03
C ARG A 284 2.14 5.54 1.91
N TYR A 285 3.44 5.69 2.13
CA TYR A 285 4.42 6.05 1.11
C TYR A 285 5.77 5.39 1.32
N GLU A 286 6.54 5.32 0.25
CA GLU A 286 7.88 4.76 0.20
C GLU A 286 8.86 5.72 -0.45
N ILE A 287 10.11 5.70 0.03
CA ILE A 287 11.17 6.55 -0.49
C ILE A 287 12.47 5.73 -0.63
N PRO A 288 13.01 5.57 -1.84
CA PRO A 288 14.34 5.01 -2.03
C PRO A 288 15.40 5.98 -1.49
N CYS A 289 16.42 5.44 -0.83
CA CYS A 289 17.39 6.21 -0.09
C CYS A 289 18.83 5.75 -0.36
N HIS A 290 19.76 6.68 -0.26
CA HIS A 290 21.15 6.40 0.06
C HIS A 290 21.32 6.45 1.57
N VAL A 291 21.90 5.41 2.15
CA VAL A 291 22.05 5.28 3.61
C VAL A 291 23.51 5.32 3.98
N GLU A 292 23.83 6.06 5.04
CA GLU A 292 25.18 6.12 5.59
C GLU A 292 25.17 6.21 7.12
N GLY A 293 26.24 5.73 7.75
CA GLY A 293 26.47 5.91 9.17
C GLY A 293 27.28 4.76 9.79
N THR A 294 27.07 4.53 11.08
CA THR A 294 27.85 3.54 11.83
C THR A 294 26.98 2.51 12.55
N VAL A 295 27.55 1.31 12.65
CA VAL A 295 27.02 0.17 13.40
C VAL A 295 28.13 -0.32 14.32
N THR A 296 27.86 -0.33 15.63
CA THR A 296 28.80 -0.80 16.65
C THR A 296 28.23 -2.02 17.36
N VAL A 297 29.00 -3.11 17.38
CA VAL A 297 28.67 -4.33 18.12
C VAL A 297 29.77 -4.61 19.13
N ASP A 298 29.44 -4.67 20.42
CA ASP A 298 30.38 -4.89 21.53
C ASP A 298 31.63 -3.99 21.46
N GLY A 299 31.41 -2.73 21.10
CA GLY A 299 32.47 -1.72 20.96
C GLY A 299 33.28 -1.79 19.67
N THR A 300 33.02 -2.76 18.78
CA THR A 300 33.60 -2.81 17.44
C THR A 300 32.72 -2.05 16.47
N GLU A 301 33.18 -0.86 16.07
CA GLU A 301 32.48 -0.01 15.10
C GLU A 301 32.80 -0.42 13.65
N SER A 302 31.79 -0.33 12.80
CA SER A 302 31.90 -0.49 11.35
C SER A 302 31.00 0.52 10.64
N THR A 303 31.38 0.93 9.43
CA THR A 303 30.56 1.81 8.61
C THR A 303 29.54 1.02 7.81
N LEU A 304 28.37 1.61 7.60
CA LEU A 304 27.40 1.17 6.60
C LEU A 304 27.23 2.30 5.59
N SER A 305 27.35 1.98 4.31
CA SER A 305 27.06 2.91 3.22
C SER A 305 26.55 2.14 2.01
N GLY A 306 25.40 2.53 1.47
CA GLY A 306 24.81 1.87 0.31
C GLY A 306 23.34 2.20 0.11
N PRO A 307 22.64 1.43 -0.73
CA PRO A 307 21.22 1.66 -0.99
C PRO A 307 20.36 1.19 0.18
N GLY A 308 19.18 1.82 0.32
CA GLY A 308 18.15 1.42 1.26
C GLY A 308 16.82 2.05 0.93
N GLN A 309 15.85 1.82 1.79
CA GLN A 309 14.50 2.37 1.67
C GLN A 309 13.98 2.82 3.02
N ARG A 310 13.07 3.79 3.00
CA ARG A 310 12.17 4.05 4.12
C ARG A 310 10.71 4.04 3.67
N ASP A 311 9.85 3.54 4.52
CA ASP A 311 8.40 3.49 4.37
C ASP A 311 7.74 4.04 5.63
N HIS A 312 6.63 4.75 5.43
CA HIS A 312 5.77 5.19 6.52
C HIS A 312 4.32 4.92 6.16
N SER A 313 3.60 4.32 7.09
CA SER A 313 2.25 3.86 6.85
C SER A 313 1.39 3.91 8.12
N TRP A 314 0.19 4.49 8.01
CA TRP A 314 -0.76 4.65 9.12
C TRP A 314 -2.10 3.96 8.85
N GLY A 315 -2.88 3.66 9.88
CA GLY A 315 -4.26 3.15 9.74
C GLY A 315 -4.47 1.72 10.22
N SER A 316 -5.71 1.25 10.10
CA SER A 316 -6.06 -0.14 10.41
C SER A 316 -5.65 -1.06 9.26
N ARG A 317 -4.83 -2.07 9.55
CA ARG A 317 -4.36 -3.05 8.57
C ARG A 317 -4.30 -4.43 9.19
N ASP A 318 -4.96 -5.39 8.56
CA ASP A 318 -4.77 -6.80 8.88
C ASP A 318 -3.64 -7.36 8.01
N TRP A 319 -2.41 -7.33 8.55
CA TRP A 319 -1.21 -7.86 7.89
C TRP A 319 -1.24 -9.39 7.73
N TRP A 320 -2.21 -10.08 8.33
CA TRP A 320 -2.40 -11.53 8.23
C TRP A 320 -3.52 -11.93 7.28
N ALA A 321 -4.25 -10.95 6.73
CA ALA A 321 -5.32 -11.23 5.78
C ALA A 321 -4.82 -11.78 4.43
N ASN A 322 -3.52 -11.61 4.14
CA ASN A 322 -2.89 -12.12 2.91
C ASN A 322 -1.48 -12.62 3.21
N ASP A 323 -1.01 -13.61 2.44
CA ASP A 323 0.41 -13.93 2.38
C ASP A 323 1.14 -12.84 1.58
N TRP A 324 2.22 -12.29 2.12
CA TRP A 324 3.01 -11.27 1.44
C TRP A 324 4.50 -11.44 1.70
N MET A 325 5.30 -10.97 0.73
CA MET A 325 6.75 -10.89 0.82
C MET A 325 7.16 -9.50 0.36
N TRP A 326 7.89 -8.79 1.22
CA TRP A 326 8.48 -7.49 0.88
C TRP A 326 9.82 -7.72 0.19
N THR A 327 10.07 -7.05 -0.93
CA THR A 327 11.39 -7.08 -1.57
C THR A 327 11.68 -5.73 -2.23
N ALA A 328 12.83 -5.15 -1.89
CA ALA A 328 13.36 -3.96 -2.54
C ALA A 328 14.61 -4.36 -3.34
N PHE A 329 14.75 -3.81 -4.55
CA PHE A 329 15.90 -4.04 -5.42
C PHE A 329 16.53 -2.71 -5.81
N HIS A 330 17.85 -2.69 -5.94
CA HIS A 330 18.60 -1.60 -6.52
C HIS A 330 19.34 -2.12 -7.75
N LEU A 331 19.03 -1.57 -8.92
CA LEU A 331 19.61 -2.01 -10.19
C LEU A 331 20.79 -1.10 -10.56
N GLU A 332 21.94 -1.70 -10.87
CA GLU A 332 23.17 -0.94 -11.19
C GLU A 332 23.08 -0.12 -12.48
N ASP A 333 22.18 -0.51 -13.39
CA ASP A 333 21.94 0.17 -14.66
C ASP A 333 21.07 1.43 -14.52
N GLY A 334 20.59 1.72 -13.30
CA GLY A 334 19.72 2.85 -13.02
C GLY A 334 18.30 2.66 -13.56
N THR A 335 17.92 1.46 -13.99
CA THR A 335 16.53 1.13 -14.34
C THR A 335 15.67 1.22 -13.07
N ARG A 336 14.52 1.87 -13.20
CA ARG A 336 13.59 2.19 -12.11
C ARG A 336 12.19 1.69 -12.44
#